data_AF-A0A255PE87-F1
#
_entry.id   AF-A0A255PE87-F1
#
_cell.length_a   1.000
_cell.length_b   1.000
_cell.length_c   1.000
_cell.angle_alpha   90.00
_cell.angle_beta   90.00
_cell.angle_gamma   90.00
#
_symmetry.space_group_name_H-M   'P 1'
#
loop_
_entity.id
_entity.type
_entity.pdbx_description
1 polymer ?
#
loop_
_entity_poly.entity_id
_entity_poly.type
_entity_poly.pdbx_seq_one_letter_code
_entity_poly.pdbx_strand_id
1 'polypeptide(L)'
;MTMEKPSPITAATALTRAIAWEQEAFARDAEMVARTAAHIAANPPTAGRSVSGDLTRLSQYVADLLRRAAKIEAGLEAVSLMDADA
;
A
#
# COMPACT_ATOMS: atom_id res chain seq x y z
N MET A 1 10.92 -41.94 -2.89
CA MET A 1 10.80 -40.52 -2.48
C MET A 1 10.49 -39.73 -3.75
N THR A 2 9.20 -39.59 -4.08
CA THR A 2 8.75 -38.85 -5.27
C THR A 2 8.89 -37.36 -4.98
N MET A 3 9.84 -36.69 -5.65
CA MET A 3 9.91 -35.24 -5.64
C MET A 3 8.67 -34.71 -6.33
N GLU A 4 7.77 -34.10 -5.57
CA GLU A 4 6.64 -33.33 -6.09
C GLU A 4 7.23 -32.20 -6.95
N LYS A 5 6.90 -32.21 -8.25
CA LYS A 5 7.33 -31.17 -9.18
C LYS A 5 6.68 -29.85 -8.71
N PRO A 6 7.43 -28.75 -8.54
CA PRO A 6 6.83 -27.49 -8.13
C PRO A 6 5.76 -27.10 -9.16
N SER A 7 4.54 -26.84 -8.68
CA SER A 7 3.42 -26.41 -9.53
C SER A 7 3.82 -25.13 -10.29
N PRO A 8 3.45 -25.01 -11.58
CA PRO A 8 3.83 -23.85 -12.38
C PRO A 8 3.23 -22.58 -11.80
N ILE A 9 4.04 -21.52 -11.65
CA ILE A 9 3.55 -20.20 -11.24
C ILE A 9 2.67 -19.66 -12.37
N THR A 10 1.38 -19.48 -12.12
CA THR A 10 0.46 -18.84 -13.06
C THR A 10 0.50 -17.33 -12.90
N ALA A 11 0.03 -16.60 -13.92
CA ALA A 11 -0.11 -15.15 -13.85
C ALA A 11 -1.01 -14.73 -12.67
N ALA A 12 -2.10 -15.47 -12.43
CA ALA A 12 -3.00 -15.25 -11.30
C ALA A 12 -2.27 -15.43 -9.95
N THR A 13 -1.52 -16.53 -9.76
CA THR A 13 -0.76 -16.76 -8.52
C THR A 13 0.33 -15.70 -8.29
N ALA A 14 1.01 -15.27 -9.35
CA ALA A 14 2.00 -14.20 -9.27
C ALA A 14 1.35 -12.85 -8.88
N LEU A 15 0.21 -12.52 -9.48
CA LEU A 15 -0.53 -11.29 -9.19
C LEU A 15 -1.07 -11.28 -7.76
N THR A 16 -1.68 -12.37 -7.29
CA THR A 16 -2.15 -12.51 -5.90
C THR A 16 -1.03 -12.30 -4.89
N ARG A 17 0.15 -12.87 -5.13
CA ARG A 17 1.32 -12.65 -4.27
C ARG A 17 1.79 -11.19 -4.28
N ALA A 18 1.81 -10.56 -5.45
CA ALA A 18 2.18 -9.15 -5.57
C ALA A 18 1.19 -8.24 -4.82
N ILE A 19 -0.12 -8.53 -4.91
CA ILE A 19 -1.16 -7.80 -4.18
C ILE A 19 -0.99 -7.96 -2.67
N ALA A 20 -0.72 -9.17 -2.18
CA ALA A 20 -0.50 -9.40 -0.74
C ALA A 20 0.67 -8.57 -0.20
N TRP A 21 1.79 -8.55 -0.92
CA TRP A 21 2.94 -7.71 -0.55
C TRP A 21 2.62 -6.21 -0.59
N GLU A 22 1.86 -5.77 -1.58
CA GLU A 22 1.43 -4.37 -1.70
C GLU A 22 0.48 -3.98 -0.56
N GLN A 23 -0.45 -4.86 -0.15
CA GLN A 23 -1.35 -4.63 0.99
C GLN A 23 -0.58 -4.51 2.31
N GLU A 24 0.41 -5.37 2.54
CA GLU A 24 1.27 -5.27 3.72
C GLU A 24 2.07 -3.95 3.74
N ALA A 25 2.64 -3.57 2.60
CA ALA A 25 3.37 -2.31 2.48
C ALA A 25 2.44 -1.11 2.68
N PHE A 26 1.25 -1.16 2.10
CA PHE A 26 0.22 -0.12 2.27
C PHE A 26 -0.13 0.07 3.75
N ALA A 27 -0.36 -1.01 4.49
CA ALA A 27 -0.69 -0.94 5.90
C ALA A 27 0.42 -0.30 6.74
N ARG A 28 1.69 -0.69 6.50
CA ARG A 28 2.85 -0.10 7.19
C ARG A 28 3.00 1.39 6.90
N ASP A 29 2.83 1.79 5.65
CA ASP A 29 2.97 3.18 5.24
C ASP A 29 1.80 4.05 5.73
N ALA A 30 0.59 3.50 5.75
CA ALA A 30 -0.59 4.15 6.34
C ALA A 30 -0.39 4.41 7.84
N GLU A 31 0.18 3.46 8.56
CA GLU A 31 0.53 3.63 9.98
C GLU A 31 1.60 4.71 10.18
N MET A 32 2.61 4.76 9.32
CA MET A 32 3.63 5.83 9.33
C MET A 32 3.00 7.21 9.09
N VAL A 33 2.11 7.33 8.10
CA VAL A 33 1.37 8.57 7.81
C VAL A 33 0.54 9.00 9.02
N ALA A 34 -0.15 8.08 9.68
CA ALA A 34 -0.91 8.37 10.90
C ALA A 34 -0.01 8.89 12.03
N ARG A 35 1.17 8.28 12.25
CA ARG A 35 2.16 8.75 13.22
C ARG A 35 2.67 10.15 12.89
N THR A 36 2.96 10.44 11.63
CA THR A 36 3.38 11.78 11.19
C THR A 36 2.29 12.81 11.41
N ALA A 37 1.04 12.51 11.08
CA ALA A 37 -0.10 13.39 11.32
C ALA A 37 -0.26 13.69 12.82
N ALA A 38 -0.19 12.66 13.68
CA ALA A 38 -0.25 12.82 15.13
C ALA A 38 0.91 13.68 15.66
N HIS A 39 2.13 13.50 15.14
CA HIS A 39 3.28 14.32 15.52
C HIS A 39 3.08 15.80 15.17
N ILE A 40 2.58 16.10 13.96
CA ILE A 40 2.29 17.48 13.53
C ILE A 40 1.17 18.08 14.40
N ALA A 41 0.13 17.31 14.73
CA ALA A 41 -0.95 17.79 15.59
C ALA A 41 -0.46 18.09 17.02
N ALA A 42 0.40 17.22 17.57
CA ALA A 42 0.99 17.40 18.90
C ALA A 42 1.98 18.57 18.98
N ASN A 43 2.52 18.99 17.84
CA ASN A 43 3.48 20.08 17.74
C ASN A 43 2.91 21.12 16.75
N PRO A 44 2.12 22.10 17.20
CA PRO A 44 1.59 23.15 16.33
C PRO A 44 2.67 24.17 15.91
N PRO A 45 2.44 24.95 14.83
CA PRO A 45 3.36 26.01 14.42
C PRO A 45 3.53 27.10 15.48
N THR A 46 4.75 27.59 15.64
CA THR A 46 5.11 28.67 16.59
C THR A 46 6.15 29.61 15.97
N ALA A 47 6.44 30.74 16.63
CA ALA A 47 7.52 31.64 16.22
C ALA A 47 8.87 30.91 16.36
N GLY A 48 9.37 30.35 15.25
CA GLY A 48 10.58 29.51 15.21
C GLY A 48 10.34 28.09 14.70
N ARG A 49 9.08 27.67 14.52
CA ARG A 49 8.73 26.36 13.95
C ARG A 49 7.61 26.47 12.92
N SER A 50 7.96 26.19 11.67
CA SER A 50 6.97 26.01 10.60
C SER A 50 6.59 24.53 10.46
N VAL A 51 5.32 24.26 10.21
CA VAL A 51 4.80 22.91 9.88
C VAL A 51 4.45 22.76 8.40
N SER A 52 4.61 23.82 7.58
CA SER A 52 4.17 23.79 6.18
C SER A 52 4.86 22.69 5.36
N GLY A 53 6.16 22.50 5.54
CA GLY A 53 6.91 21.43 4.88
C GLY A 53 6.47 20.03 5.32
N ASP A 54 6.11 19.87 6.59
CA ASP A 54 5.62 18.59 7.13
C ASP A 54 4.22 18.27 6.60
N LEU A 55 3.33 19.26 6.54
CA LEU A 55 2.00 19.12 5.95
C LEU A 55 2.06 18.81 4.45
N THR A 56 2.99 19.42 3.72
CA THR A 56 3.21 19.11 2.29
C THR A 56 3.69 17.69 2.07
N ARG A 57 4.62 17.19 2.91
CA ARG A 57 5.04 15.78 2.83
C ARG A 57 3.91 14.83 3.21
N LEU A 58 3.15 15.16 4.26
CA LEU A 58 2.00 14.37 4.68
C LEU A 58 0.96 14.25 3.56
N SER A 59 0.63 15.35 2.88
CA SER A 59 -0.32 15.32 1.77
C SER A 59 0.17 14.48 0.58
N GLN A 60 1.47 14.52 0.28
CA GLN A 60 2.08 13.68 -0.74
C GLN A 60 1.99 12.19 -0.38
N TYR A 61 2.28 11.81 0.87
CA TYR A 61 2.17 10.43 1.31
C TYR A 61 0.71 9.93 1.31
N VAL A 62 -0.24 10.77 1.70
CA VAL A 62 -1.67 10.42 1.63
C VAL A 62 -2.10 10.22 0.17
N ALA A 63 -1.70 11.09 -0.74
CA ALA A 63 -1.99 10.93 -2.17
C ALA A 63 -1.38 9.65 -2.75
N ASP A 64 -0.17 9.28 -2.31
CA ASP A 64 0.50 8.04 -2.68
C ASP A 64 -0.29 6.80 -2.23
N LEU A 65 -0.76 6.80 -0.97
CA LEU A 65 -1.61 5.75 -0.45
C LEU A 65 -2.91 5.63 -1.24
N LEU A 66 -3.60 6.73 -1.54
CA LEU A 66 -4.84 6.68 -2.35
C LEU A 66 -4.61 6.02 -3.71
N ARG A 67 -3.53 6.37 -4.40
CA ARG A 67 -3.15 5.75 -5.67
C ARG A 67 -2.88 4.25 -5.53
N ARG A 68 -2.24 3.83 -4.44
CA ARG A 68 -1.91 2.42 -4.17
C ARG A 68 -3.15 1.62 -3.78
N ALA A 69 -4.07 2.20 -3.01
CA ALA A 69 -5.36 1.58 -2.69
C ALA A 69 -6.13 1.25 -3.98
N ALA A 70 -6.27 2.23 -4.89
CA ALA A 70 -6.92 2.00 -6.17
C ALA A 70 -6.23 0.90 -7.00
N LYS A 71 -4.90 0.83 -6.96
CA LYS A 71 -4.14 -0.23 -7.65
C LYS A 71 -4.39 -1.61 -7.02
N ILE A 72 -4.45 -1.70 -5.69
CA ILE A 72 -4.76 -2.95 -4.98
C ILE A 72 -6.16 -3.42 -5.37
N GLU A 73 -7.16 -2.52 -5.33
CA GLU A 73 -8.54 -2.83 -5.68
C GLU A 73 -8.66 -3.33 -7.13
N ALA A 74 -8.05 -2.62 -8.08
CA ALA A 74 -8.01 -3.05 -9.48
C ALA A 74 -7.29 -4.40 -9.66
N GLY A 75 -6.24 -4.66 -8.87
CA GLY A 75 -5.54 -5.93 -8.88
C GLY A 75 -6.42 -7.08 -8.37
N LEU A 76 -7.18 -6.86 -7.30
CA LEU A 76 -8.12 -7.84 -6.76
C LEU A 76 -9.23 -8.17 -7.76
N GLU A 77 -9.77 -7.15 -8.44
CA GLU A 77 -10.75 -7.33 -9.51
C GLU A 77 -10.16 -8.16 -10.67
N ALA A 78 -8.93 -7.84 -11.10
CA ALA A 78 -8.25 -8.59 -12.16
C ALA A 78 -8.05 -10.08 -11.80
N VAL A 79 -7.66 -10.40 -10.56
CA VAL A 79 -7.57 -11.80 -10.10
C VAL A 79 -8.94 -12.47 -10.16
N SER A 80 -10.00 -11.80 -9.70
CA SER A 80 -11.35 -12.35 -9.74
C SER A 80 -11.83 -12.66 -11.17
N LEU A 81 -11.44 -11.86 -12.16
CA LEU A 81 -11.77 -12.10 -13.57
C LEU A 81 -10.97 -13.28 -14.14
N MET A 82 -9.68 -13.40 -13.79
CA MET A 82 -8.85 -14.54 -14.22
C MET A 82 -9.36 -15.88 -13.68
N ASP A 83 -9.88 -15.89 -12.45
CA ASP A 83 -10.45 -17.09 -11.84
C ASP A 83 -11.83 -17.45 -12.42
N ALA A 84 -12.57 -16.48 -12.97
CA ALA A 84 -13.87 -16.70 -13.62
C ALA A 84 -13.74 -17.27 -15.04
N ASP A 85 -12.61 -17.02 -15.71
CA ASP A 85 -12.29 -17.49 -17.06
C ASP A 85 -11.53 -18.84 -17.08
N ALA A 86 -11.18 -19.39 -15.90
CA ALA A 86 -10.39 -20.63 -15.73
C ALA A 86 -11.27 -21.89 -15.53
#